data_AF-A0A9D5QBJ3-F1
#
_entry.id   AF-A0A9D5QBJ3-F1
#
_cell.length_a   1.000
_cell.length_b   1.000
_cell.length_c   1.000
_cell.angle_alpha   90.00
_cell.angle_beta   90.00
_cell.angle_gamma   90.00
#
_symmetry.space_group_name_H-M   'P 1'
#
loop_
_entity.id
_entity.type
_entity.pdbx_description
1 polymer ?
#
loop_
_entity_poly.entity_id
_entity_poly.type
_entity_poly.pdbx_seq_one_letter_code
_entity_poly.pdbx_strand_id
1 'polypeptide(L)'
;MERNWTFLRPANPDTILDSMTEEEYARDQFLPYWAELWPATEALFGHIRDFVPKNGDTVCDLGCGLGVLGAALAAWGCRTTAIDIAAAACKYAAANIKLYSPRRSHVVCGDWRQPFLRTRFDLIIAADVLYEPRWVGPVLSFIDRHLAAEGRACIADPRRASWDQFIGKARVRGYAVELRHYTVPNAGSTIETCILSHA
;
A
#
# COMPACT_ATOMS: atom_id res chain seq x y z
N MET A 1 -7.88 -22.60 6.27
CA MET A 1 -8.24 -22.07 7.60
C MET A 1 -8.36 -20.57 7.46
N GLU A 2 -9.58 -20.06 7.57
CA GLU A 2 -9.82 -18.62 7.72
C GLU A 2 -9.20 -18.19 9.05
N ARG A 3 -8.29 -17.23 8.98
CA ARG A 3 -7.65 -16.64 10.16
C ARG A 3 -8.46 -15.40 10.50
N ASN A 4 -8.93 -15.26 11.73
CA ASN A 4 -9.49 -13.98 12.19
C ASN A 4 -8.34 -12.99 12.34
N TRP A 5 -8.36 -11.94 11.53
CA TRP A 5 -7.37 -10.86 11.58
C TRP A 5 -7.84 -9.77 12.54
N THR A 6 -6.92 -9.30 13.36
CA THR A 6 -7.10 -8.21 14.30
C THR A 6 -5.90 -7.27 14.22
N PHE A 7 -6.15 -6.00 13.93
CA PHE A 7 -5.10 -5.01 13.79
C PHE A 7 -5.27 -3.92 14.84
N LEU A 8 -4.15 -3.53 15.45
CA LEU A 8 -4.01 -2.35 16.28
C LEU A 8 -4.20 -1.12 15.39
N ARG A 9 -5.01 -0.18 15.88
CA ARG A 9 -5.28 1.13 15.28
C ARG A 9 -5.49 2.15 16.39
N PRO A 10 -5.39 3.46 16.13
CA PRO A 10 -5.81 4.48 17.08
C PRO A 10 -7.23 4.23 17.58
N ALA A 11 -7.48 4.52 18.86
CA ALA A 11 -8.81 4.36 19.45
C ALA A 11 -9.80 5.38 18.88
N ASN A 12 -9.32 6.58 18.53
CA ASN A 12 -10.07 7.61 17.83
C ASN A 12 -9.20 8.28 16.74
N PRO A 13 -9.47 8.05 15.45
CA PRO A 13 -8.76 8.69 14.33
C PRO A 13 -8.87 10.21 14.34
N ASP A 14 -10.03 10.76 14.74
CA ASP A 14 -10.30 12.20 14.74
C ASP A 14 -9.36 12.94 15.69
N THR A 15 -9.01 12.32 16.82
CA THR A 15 -8.05 12.94 17.76
C THR A 15 -6.64 13.08 17.18
N ILE A 16 -6.28 12.27 16.18
CA ILE A 16 -4.99 12.41 15.50
C ILE A 16 -5.02 13.61 14.55
N LEU A 17 -6.14 13.79 13.82
CA LEU A 17 -6.39 14.97 12.98
C LEU A 17 -6.32 16.26 13.82
N ASP A 18 -7.03 16.28 14.94
CA ASP A 18 -7.11 17.44 15.83
C ASP A 18 -5.79 17.79 16.52
N SER A 19 -4.90 16.80 16.67
CA SER A 19 -3.59 16.98 17.29
C SER A 19 -2.49 17.43 16.34
N MET A 20 -2.77 17.50 15.03
CA MET A 20 -1.78 17.85 14.01
C MET A 20 -1.46 19.34 14.04
N THR A 21 -0.18 19.67 14.17
CA THR A 21 0.28 21.07 14.17
C THR A 21 0.31 21.66 12.76
N GLU A 22 0.24 23.00 12.65
CA GLU A 22 0.40 23.68 11.37
C GLU A 22 1.78 23.41 10.75
N GLU A 23 2.83 23.24 11.56
CA GLU A 23 4.18 22.92 11.08
C GLU A 23 4.27 21.50 10.50
N GLU A 24 3.62 20.51 11.14
CA GLU A 24 3.55 19.13 10.63
C GLU A 24 2.76 19.08 9.32
N TYR A 25 1.65 19.83 9.25
CA TYR A 25 0.88 19.96 8.01
C TYR A 25 1.66 20.69 6.91
N ALA A 26 2.36 21.78 7.24
CA ALA A 26 3.14 22.55 6.27
C ALA A 26 4.32 21.76 5.72
N ARG A 27 4.93 20.88 6.52
CA ARG A 27 6.08 20.07 6.11
C ARG A 27 5.71 19.06 5.04
N ASP A 28 4.66 18.28 5.28
CA ASP A 28 4.40 17.10 4.46
C ASP A 28 3.03 17.18 3.74
N GLN A 29 2.12 18.07 4.16
CA GLN A 29 0.73 18.20 3.68
C GLN A 29 -0.04 16.87 3.70
N PHE A 30 0.35 15.93 4.58
CA PHE A 30 -0.36 14.67 4.78
C PHE A 30 -1.34 14.84 5.93
N LEU A 31 -2.62 14.64 5.63
CA LEU A 31 -3.59 14.36 6.67
C LEU A 31 -3.38 12.92 7.17
N PRO A 32 -3.63 12.62 8.45
CA PRO A 32 -3.37 11.32 9.08
C PRO A 32 -4.38 10.24 8.66
N TYR A 33 -4.63 10.11 7.36
CA TYR A 33 -5.48 9.10 6.74
C TYR A 33 -5.06 7.67 7.12
N TRP A 34 -3.80 7.46 7.53
CA TRP A 34 -3.31 6.18 8.05
C TRP A 34 -4.02 5.69 9.32
N ALA A 35 -4.74 6.54 10.05
CA ALA A 35 -5.38 6.18 11.32
C ALA A 35 -6.59 5.25 11.15
N GLU A 36 -7.14 5.16 9.94
CA GLU A 36 -8.26 4.27 9.60
C GLU A 36 -7.81 3.10 8.71
N LEU A 37 -8.57 2.01 8.76
CA LEU A 37 -8.46 0.94 7.78
C LEU A 37 -9.36 1.30 6.60
N TRP A 38 -8.78 1.41 5.40
CA TRP A 38 -9.52 1.86 4.24
C TRP A 38 -10.15 0.69 3.46
N PRO A 39 -11.32 0.90 2.82
CA PRO A 39 -12.02 -0.14 2.08
C PRO A 39 -11.18 -0.81 0.98
N ALA A 40 -10.25 -0.10 0.33
CA ALA A 40 -9.39 -0.73 -0.69
C ALA A 40 -8.38 -1.70 -0.08
N THR A 41 -7.95 -1.47 1.16
CA THR A 41 -7.11 -2.42 1.90
C THR A 41 -7.88 -3.70 2.22
N GLU A 42 -9.12 -3.57 2.70
CA GLU A 42 -9.99 -4.73 3.00
C GLU A 42 -10.32 -5.52 1.73
N ALA A 43 -10.69 -4.81 0.65
CA ALA A 43 -10.92 -5.41 -0.66
C ALA A 43 -9.68 -6.18 -1.10
N LEU A 44 -8.54 -5.49 -1.25
CA LEU A 44 -7.29 -6.08 -1.73
C LEU A 44 -6.86 -7.28 -0.87
N PHE A 45 -7.01 -7.18 0.45
CA PHE A 45 -6.74 -8.30 1.34
C PHE A 45 -7.59 -9.55 1.03
N GLY A 46 -8.85 -9.37 0.63
CA GLY A 46 -9.79 -10.43 0.29
C GLY A 46 -9.44 -11.23 -0.97
N HIS A 47 -8.87 -10.59 -2.01
CA HIS A 47 -8.61 -11.26 -3.30
C HIS A 47 -7.14 -11.33 -3.73
N ILE A 48 -6.20 -10.63 -3.09
CA ILE A 48 -4.78 -10.56 -3.55
C ILE A 48 -4.10 -11.92 -3.74
N ARG A 49 -4.51 -12.94 -2.97
CA ARG A 49 -4.00 -14.32 -3.10
C ARG A 49 -4.29 -14.94 -4.46
N ASP A 50 -5.34 -14.49 -5.13
CA ASP A 50 -5.82 -15.13 -6.36
C ASP A 50 -4.98 -14.73 -7.58
N PHE A 51 -4.05 -13.79 -7.45
CA PHE A 51 -3.36 -13.25 -8.63
C PHE A 51 -1.92 -12.76 -8.45
N VAL A 52 -1.35 -12.71 -7.23
CA VAL A 52 -0.02 -12.09 -7.06
C VAL A 52 1.03 -12.88 -6.27
N PRO A 53 0.83 -13.25 -4.99
CA PRO A 53 1.97 -13.62 -4.16
C PRO A 53 2.36 -15.09 -4.32
N LYS A 54 3.64 -15.35 -4.59
CA LYS A 54 4.27 -16.67 -4.38
C LYS A 54 4.96 -16.69 -3.01
N ASN A 55 5.08 -17.89 -2.45
CA ASN A 55 5.84 -18.07 -1.20
C ASN A 55 7.31 -17.68 -1.42
N GLY A 56 7.85 -16.81 -0.55
CA GLY A 56 9.23 -16.34 -0.63
C GLY A 56 9.43 -15.02 -1.39
N ASP A 57 8.43 -14.55 -2.13
CA ASP A 57 8.48 -13.27 -2.86
C ASP A 57 8.84 -12.12 -1.93
N THR A 58 9.68 -11.21 -2.43
CA THR A 58 9.95 -9.92 -1.81
C THR A 58 8.84 -8.95 -2.15
N VAL A 59 8.22 -8.37 -1.13
CA VAL A 59 7.05 -7.50 -1.30
C VAL A 59 7.27 -6.15 -0.65
N CYS A 60 6.97 -5.07 -1.37
CA CYS A 60 6.85 -3.73 -0.82
C CYS A 60 5.38 -3.39 -0.59
N ASP A 61 5.03 -2.97 0.62
CA ASP A 61 3.74 -2.34 0.97
C ASP A 61 3.96 -0.82 1.05
N LEU A 62 3.67 -0.12 -0.05
CA LEU A 62 3.95 1.31 -0.22
C LEU A 62 2.78 2.14 0.30
N GLY A 63 3.06 3.08 1.21
CA GLY A 63 2.02 3.83 1.91
C GLY A 63 1.23 2.91 2.83
N CYS A 64 1.94 2.11 3.63
CA CYS A 64 1.36 0.95 4.31
C CYS A 64 0.35 1.29 5.41
N GLY A 65 0.31 2.53 5.90
CA GLY A 65 -0.54 2.94 7.01
C GLY A 65 -0.35 2.03 8.23
N LEU A 66 -1.41 1.31 8.60
CA LEU A 66 -1.40 0.35 9.70
C LEU A 66 -0.63 -0.96 9.42
N GLY A 67 -0.07 -1.14 8.22
CA GLY A 67 0.75 -2.30 7.83
C GLY A 67 -0.04 -3.59 7.63
N VAL A 68 -1.34 -3.49 7.33
CA VAL A 68 -2.26 -4.64 7.22
C VAL A 68 -1.87 -5.58 6.09
N LEU A 69 -1.63 -5.05 4.89
CA LEU A 69 -1.26 -5.86 3.73
C LEU A 69 0.14 -6.47 3.90
N GLY A 70 1.10 -5.69 4.40
CA GLY A 70 2.42 -6.18 4.75
C GLY A 70 2.40 -7.30 5.78
N ALA A 71 1.54 -7.23 6.80
CA ALA A 71 1.38 -8.29 7.80
C ALA A 71 0.74 -9.55 7.20
N ALA A 72 -0.29 -9.37 6.38
CA ALA A 72 -1.00 -10.42 5.66
C ALA A 72 -0.08 -11.25 4.77
N LEU A 73 0.62 -10.59 3.85
CA LEU A 73 1.52 -11.21 2.89
C LEU A 73 2.69 -11.91 3.60
N ALA A 74 3.19 -11.33 4.69
CA ALA A 74 4.23 -11.96 5.48
C ALA A 74 3.77 -13.25 6.17
N ALA A 75 2.52 -13.29 6.66
CA ALA A 75 1.95 -14.51 7.20
C ALA A 75 1.72 -15.60 6.13
N TRP A 76 1.60 -15.19 4.87
CA TRP A 76 1.49 -16.08 3.71
C TRP A 76 2.83 -16.50 3.13
N GLY A 77 3.94 -16.15 3.79
CA GLY A 77 5.28 -16.64 3.48
C GLY A 77 6.17 -15.66 2.72
N CYS A 78 5.65 -14.51 2.29
CA CYS A 78 6.42 -13.46 1.64
C CYS A 78 7.40 -12.78 2.61
N ARG A 79 8.41 -12.09 2.05
CA ARG A 79 9.33 -11.21 2.78
C ARG A 79 8.90 -9.76 2.55
N THR A 80 8.32 -9.12 3.55
CA THR A 80 7.66 -7.81 3.34
C THR A 80 8.51 -6.64 3.82
N THR A 81 8.42 -5.53 3.11
CA THR A 81 8.94 -4.22 3.50
C THR A 81 7.79 -3.25 3.44
N ALA A 82 7.24 -2.87 4.59
CA ALA A 82 6.18 -1.89 4.69
C ALA A 82 6.79 -0.49 4.85
N ILE A 83 6.34 0.46 4.03
CA ILE A 83 6.91 1.80 3.96
C ILE A 83 5.79 2.82 4.17
N ASP A 84 6.00 3.74 5.11
CA ASP A 84 5.15 4.91 5.25
C ASP A 84 6.01 6.14 5.57
N ILE A 85 5.52 7.32 5.20
CA ILE A 85 6.17 8.58 5.54
C ILE A 85 5.84 9.00 6.98
N ALA A 86 4.67 8.59 7.49
CA ALA A 86 4.21 8.93 8.83
C ALA A 86 4.85 8.01 9.88
N ALA A 87 5.67 8.59 10.77
CA ALA A 87 6.31 7.85 11.86
C ALA A 87 5.31 7.18 12.82
N ALA A 88 4.15 7.79 13.04
CA ALA A 88 3.08 7.20 13.84
C ALA A 88 2.48 5.96 13.16
N ALA A 89 2.18 6.03 11.85
CA ALA A 89 1.74 4.88 11.06
C ALA A 89 2.75 3.73 11.14
N CYS A 90 4.04 4.03 10.96
CA CYS A 90 5.12 3.05 11.06
C CYS A 90 5.17 2.32 12.41
N LYS A 91 4.85 2.99 13.52
CA LYS A 91 4.76 2.35 14.84
C LYS A 91 3.62 1.32 14.89
N TYR A 92 2.44 1.68 14.38
CA TYR A 92 1.31 0.75 14.27
C TYR A 92 1.62 -0.40 13.32
N ALA A 93 2.16 -0.12 12.13
CA ALA A 93 2.59 -1.13 11.18
C ALA A 93 3.56 -2.14 11.80
N ALA A 94 4.57 -1.66 12.53
CA ALA A 94 5.54 -2.52 13.19
C ALA A 94 4.90 -3.41 14.26
N ALA A 95 3.94 -2.89 15.02
CA ALA A 95 3.20 -3.66 16.02
C ALA A 95 2.29 -4.70 15.36
N ASN A 96 1.53 -4.33 14.33
CA ASN A 96 0.63 -5.22 13.59
C ASN A 96 1.37 -6.33 12.88
N ILE A 97 2.47 -6.01 12.19
CA ILE A 97 3.31 -7.01 11.51
C ILE A 97 3.87 -8.03 12.51
N LYS A 98 4.29 -7.58 13.71
CA LYS A 98 4.80 -8.49 14.75
C LYS A 98 3.77 -9.50 15.25
N LEU A 99 2.48 -9.18 15.22
CA LEU A 99 1.41 -10.11 15.61
C LEU A 99 1.32 -11.33 14.66
N TYR A 100 1.70 -11.15 13.39
CA TYR A 100 1.43 -12.15 12.34
C TYR A 100 2.69 -12.75 11.72
N SER A 101 3.80 -12.02 11.66
CA SER A 101 5.05 -12.49 11.05
C SER A 101 6.28 -11.72 11.57
N PRO A 102 6.78 -12.04 12.77
CA PRO A 102 7.84 -11.27 13.43
C PRO A 102 9.25 -11.45 12.83
N ARG A 103 9.46 -12.41 11.91
CA ARG A 103 10.80 -12.79 11.41
C ARG A 103 11.07 -12.50 9.94
N ARG A 104 10.06 -12.06 9.17
CA ARG A 104 10.17 -11.94 7.69
C ARG A 104 9.85 -10.55 7.15
N SER A 105 9.72 -9.55 8.03
CA SER A 105 9.12 -8.28 7.67
C SER A 105 9.88 -7.10 8.27
N HIS A 106 10.00 -6.02 7.50
CA HIS A 106 10.61 -4.77 7.94
C HIS A 106 9.62 -3.62 7.77
N VAL A 107 9.72 -2.63 8.64
CA VAL A 107 9.02 -1.35 8.49
C VAL A 107 10.06 -0.26 8.27
N VAL A 108 9.87 0.55 7.24
CA VAL A 108 10.73 1.69 6.94
C VAL A 108 9.91 2.96 7.03
N CYS A 109 10.28 3.81 8.00
CA CYS A 109 9.75 5.16 8.09
C CYS A 109 10.59 6.07 7.19
N GLY A 110 10.02 6.54 6.09
CA GLY A 110 10.76 7.36 5.15
C GLY A 110 9.91 7.90 4.01
N ASP A 111 10.33 9.06 3.52
CA ASP A 111 9.74 9.66 2.32
C ASP A 111 10.15 8.86 1.08
N TRP A 112 9.30 7.94 0.64
CA TRP A 112 9.48 7.04 -0.50
C TRP A 112 9.74 7.74 -1.84
N ARG A 113 9.62 9.07 -1.91
CA ARG A 113 10.08 9.87 -3.04
C ARG A 113 11.61 9.97 -3.12
N GLN A 114 12.30 9.83 -1.98
CA GLN A 114 13.74 9.93 -1.84
C GLN A 114 14.45 8.59 -2.13
N PRO A 115 15.69 8.59 -2.65
CA PRO A 115 16.40 7.37 -3.03
C PRO A 115 17.10 6.68 -1.83
N PHE A 116 16.34 6.35 -0.78
CA PHE A 116 16.90 5.67 0.41
C PHE A 116 16.87 4.14 0.31
N LEU A 117 16.05 3.58 -0.58
CA LEU A 117 16.01 2.14 -0.85
C LEU A 117 16.85 1.79 -2.07
N ARG A 118 17.52 0.63 -2.01
CA ARG A 118 18.24 0.02 -3.13
C ARG A 118 17.66 -1.33 -3.56
N THR A 119 16.65 -1.80 -2.84
CA THR A 119 16.02 -3.10 -3.05
C THR A 119 15.04 -3.03 -4.21
N ARG A 120 14.97 -4.12 -4.99
CA ARG A 120 13.89 -4.39 -5.93
C ARG A 120 12.98 -5.47 -5.35
N PHE A 121 11.71 -5.42 -5.70
CA PHE A 121 10.66 -6.29 -5.19
C PHE A 121 10.01 -7.08 -6.31
N ASP A 122 9.71 -8.34 -6.03
CA ASP A 122 8.91 -9.20 -6.89
C ASP A 122 7.46 -8.67 -6.96
N LEU A 123 7.02 -8.02 -5.88
CA LEU A 123 5.72 -7.36 -5.79
C LEU A 123 5.82 -5.99 -5.12
N ILE A 124 5.21 -4.98 -5.73
CA ILE A 124 4.89 -3.71 -5.07
C ILE A 124 3.37 -3.62 -4.93
N ILE A 125 2.86 -3.48 -3.72
CA ILE A 125 1.44 -3.24 -3.47
C ILE A 125 1.24 -1.86 -2.87
N ALA A 126 0.11 -1.23 -3.20
CA ALA A 126 -0.34 -0.01 -2.56
C ALA A 126 -1.88 0.05 -2.61
N ALA A 127 -2.49 0.47 -1.52
CA ALA A 127 -3.94 0.69 -1.45
C ALA A 127 -4.21 2.13 -1.02
N ASP A 128 -5.14 2.80 -1.70
CA ASP A 128 -5.58 4.16 -1.37
C ASP A 128 -4.48 5.24 -1.34
N VAL A 129 -3.37 5.04 -2.06
CA VAL A 129 -2.24 6.00 -2.13
C VAL A 129 -2.43 7.12 -3.18
N LEU A 130 -3.46 7.03 -4.02
CA LEU A 130 -3.70 7.95 -5.15
C LEU A 130 -4.75 9.02 -4.85
N TYR A 131 -4.96 9.34 -3.56
CA TYR A 131 -5.96 10.29 -3.09
C TYR A 131 -5.79 11.71 -3.62
N GLU A 132 -4.58 12.11 -4.02
CA GLU A 132 -4.31 13.36 -4.73
C GLU A 132 -3.57 13.13 -6.05
N PRO A 133 -3.87 13.90 -7.11
CA PRO A 133 -3.22 13.77 -8.42
C PRO A 133 -1.70 13.91 -8.36
N ARG A 134 -1.17 14.66 -7.39
CA ARG A 134 0.28 14.83 -7.18
C ARG A 134 1.00 13.52 -6.86
N TRP A 135 0.30 12.49 -6.37
CA TRP A 135 0.90 11.21 -6.00
C TRP A 135 1.09 10.25 -7.17
N VAL A 136 0.39 10.45 -8.29
CA VAL A 136 0.47 9.57 -9.47
C VAL A 136 1.91 9.45 -10.00
N GLY A 137 2.58 10.59 -10.22
CA GLY A 137 3.94 10.62 -10.76
C GLY A 137 4.97 9.97 -9.81
N PRO A 138 4.99 10.37 -8.53
CA PRO A 138 5.82 9.73 -7.51
C PRO A 138 5.60 8.22 -7.41
N VAL A 139 4.37 7.72 -7.34
CA VAL A 139 4.08 6.28 -7.20
C VAL A 139 4.64 5.51 -8.39
N LEU A 140 4.36 5.96 -9.62
CA LEU A 140 4.94 5.34 -10.82
C LEU A 140 6.47 5.37 -10.80
N SER A 141 7.08 6.46 -10.33
CA SER A 141 8.54 6.57 -10.28
C SER A 141 9.15 5.66 -9.21
N PHE A 142 8.43 5.39 -8.13
CA PHE A 142 8.81 4.35 -7.18
C PHE A 142 8.77 2.97 -7.84
N ILE A 143 7.69 2.66 -8.57
CA ILE A 143 7.54 1.39 -9.30
C ILE A 143 8.68 1.19 -10.30
N ASP A 144 9.00 2.18 -11.14
CA ASP A 144 10.11 2.10 -12.11
C ASP A 144 11.45 1.72 -11.44
N ARG A 145 11.73 2.29 -10.27
CA ARG A 145 12.99 2.10 -9.56
C ARG A 145 13.07 0.77 -8.82
N HIS A 146 11.94 0.31 -8.28
CA HIS A 146 11.92 -0.75 -7.29
C HIS A 146 11.22 -2.03 -7.77
N LEU A 147 10.60 -2.05 -8.94
CA LEU A 147 10.04 -3.29 -9.47
C LEU A 147 11.16 -4.18 -10.03
N ALA A 148 11.12 -5.47 -9.72
CA ALA A 148 11.98 -6.46 -10.35
C ALA A 148 11.57 -6.68 -11.83
N ALA A 149 12.49 -7.18 -12.66
CA ALA A 149 12.25 -7.35 -14.10
C ALA A 149 11.04 -8.27 -14.41
N GLU A 150 10.81 -9.30 -13.59
CA GLU A 150 9.63 -10.18 -13.68
C GLU A 150 8.57 -9.87 -12.62
N GLY A 151 8.74 -8.75 -11.92
CA GLY A 151 7.86 -8.33 -10.84
C GLY A 151 6.54 -7.74 -11.32
N ARG A 152 5.60 -7.60 -10.39
CA ARG A 152 4.32 -6.93 -10.63
C ARG A 152 4.06 -5.82 -9.62
N ALA A 153 3.44 -4.72 -10.05
CA ALA A 153 2.88 -3.74 -9.12
C ALA A 153 1.36 -3.88 -9.09
N CYS A 154 0.75 -3.82 -7.91
CA CYS A 154 -0.67 -3.99 -7.69
C CYS A 154 -1.20 -2.81 -6.87
N ILE A 155 -1.93 -1.92 -7.53
CA ILE A 155 -2.48 -0.71 -6.92
C ILE A 155 -3.98 -0.86 -6.81
N ALA A 156 -4.55 -0.66 -5.62
CA ALA A 156 -5.99 -0.71 -5.38
C ALA A 156 -6.52 0.68 -5.02
N ASP A 157 -7.62 1.08 -5.64
CA ASP A 157 -8.24 2.39 -5.43
C ASP A 157 -9.76 2.31 -5.72
N PRO A 158 -10.62 3.05 -4.99
CA PRO A 158 -12.05 3.18 -5.27
C PRO A 158 -12.34 4.06 -6.51
N ARG A 159 -11.44 4.08 -7.48
CA ARG A 159 -11.53 4.85 -8.74
C ARG A 159 -11.68 6.37 -8.51
N ARG A 160 -10.82 6.96 -7.68
CA ARG A 160 -10.73 8.40 -7.46
C ARG A 160 -10.36 9.14 -8.75
N ALA A 161 -10.49 10.46 -8.74
CA ALA A 161 -10.19 11.32 -9.90
C ALA A 161 -8.81 11.09 -10.53
N SER A 162 -7.80 10.70 -9.73
CA SER A 162 -6.43 10.42 -10.16
C SER A 162 -6.26 9.08 -10.89
N TRP A 163 -7.26 8.20 -10.85
CA TRP A 163 -7.12 6.79 -11.27
C TRP A 163 -6.88 6.62 -12.76
N ASP A 164 -7.71 7.26 -13.60
CA ASP A 164 -7.54 7.17 -15.06
C ASP A 164 -6.22 7.82 -15.51
N GLN A 165 -5.77 8.87 -14.80
CA GLN A 165 -4.46 9.48 -15.02
C GLN A 165 -3.31 8.51 -14.69
N PHE A 166 -3.42 7.76 -13.59
CA PHE A 166 -2.45 6.74 -13.21
C PHE A 166 -2.32 5.66 -14.29
N ILE A 167 -3.45 5.10 -14.73
CA ILE A 167 -3.47 4.08 -15.79
C ILE A 167 -2.86 4.60 -17.09
N GLY A 168 -3.26 5.80 -17.53
CA GLY A 168 -2.73 6.40 -18.75
C GLY A 168 -1.21 6.60 -18.68
N LYS A 169 -0.71 7.13 -17.56
CA LYS A 169 0.73 7.33 -17.37
C LYS A 169 1.50 6.01 -17.24
N ALA A 170 0.91 4.98 -16.64
CA ALA A 170 1.53 3.66 -16.57
C ALA A 170 1.75 3.06 -17.98
N ARG A 171 0.74 3.16 -18.86
CA ARG A 171 0.85 2.72 -20.26
C ARG A 171 1.91 3.50 -21.03
N VAL A 172 1.98 4.82 -20.85
CA VAL A 172 3.01 5.67 -21.47
C VAL A 172 4.42 5.27 -21.03
N ARG A 173 4.59 4.76 -19.80
CA ARG A 173 5.86 4.21 -19.30
C ARG A 173 6.17 2.79 -19.80
N GLY A 174 5.31 2.20 -20.61
CA GLY A 174 5.52 0.88 -21.21
C GLY A 174 5.07 -0.29 -20.34
N TYR A 175 4.28 -0.05 -19.28
CA TYR A 175 3.69 -1.15 -18.51
C TYR A 175 2.51 -1.77 -19.27
N ALA A 176 2.45 -3.10 -19.27
CA ALA A 176 1.20 -3.81 -19.49
C ALA A 176 0.26 -3.54 -18.29
N VAL A 177 -1.02 -3.30 -18.58
CA VAL A 177 -2.03 -2.95 -17.58
C VAL A 177 -3.17 -3.97 -17.61
N GLU A 178 -3.33 -4.69 -16.51
CA GLU A 178 -4.51 -5.52 -16.24
C GLU A 178 -5.36 -4.84 -15.15
N LEU A 179 -6.68 -4.76 -15.39
CA LEU A 179 -7.63 -4.20 -14.43
C LEU A 179 -8.54 -5.31 -13.90
N ARG A 180 -8.78 -5.28 -12.58
CA ARG A 180 -9.73 -6.16 -11.89
C ARG A 180 -10.65 -5.34 -11.02
N HIS A 181 -11.91 -5.74 -10.94
CA HIS A 181 -12.89 -5.12 -10.05
C HIS A 181 -13.22 -6.05 -8.90
N TYR A 182 -13.30 -5.47 -7.71
CA TYR A 182 -13.78 -6.14 -6.52
C TYR A 182 -14.88 -5.30 -5.88
N THR A 183 -16.07 -5.87 -5.75
CA THR A 183 -17.17 -5.23 -5.02
C THR A 183 -17.08 -5.65 -3.57
N VAL A 184 -16.89 -4.68 -2.66
CA VAL A 184 -16.84 -4.97 -1.23
C VAL A 184 -18.24 -5.42 -0.77
N PRO A 185 -18.39 -6.64 -0.22
CA PRO A 185 -19.68 -7.09 0.29
C PRO A 185 -20.22 -6.12 1.35
N ASN A 186 -21.50 -5.78 1.28
CA ASN A 186 -22.23 -4.92 2.23
C ASN A 186 -21.84 -3.44 2.31
N ALA A 187 -20.80 -2.98 1.60
CA ALA A 187 -20.40 -1.56 1.57
C ALA A 187 -20.87 -0.82 0.30
N GLY A 188 -21.23 -1.53 -0.77
CA GLY A 188 -21.68 -0.94 -2.04
C GLY A 188 -20.60 -0.21 -2.84
N SER A 189 -19.38 -0.10 -2.30
CA SER A 189 -18.22 0.48 -2.98
C SER A 189 -17.51 -0.56 -3.86
N THR A 190 -17.16 -0.15 -5.07
CA THR A 190 -16.33 -0.94 -5.99
C THR A 190 -14.89 -0.47 -5.89
N ILE A 191 -13.99 -1.41 -5.60
CA ILE A 191 -12.55 -1.18 -5.63
C ILE A 191 -12.02 -1.72 -6.96
N GLU A 192 -11.26 -0.90 -7.67
CA GLU A 192 -10.53 -1.31 -8.85
C GLU A 192 -9.08 -1.59 -8.46
N THR A 193 -8.55 -2.69 -8.94
CA THR A 193 -7.15 -3.08 -8.80
C THR A 193 -6.48 -3.01 -10.17
N CYS A 194 -5.37 -2.29 -10.25
CA CYS A 194 -4.53 -2.20 -11.43
C CYS A 194 -3.25 -3.02 -11.18
N ILE A 195 -3.01 -4.00 -12.03
CA ILE A 195 -1.81 -4.82 -12.04
C ILE A 195 -0.93 -4.35 -13.19
N LEU A 196 0.28 -3.91 -12.85
CA LEU A 196 1.31 -3.50 -13.79
C LEU A 196 2.36 -4.59 -13.88
N SER A 197 2.79 -4.91 -15.10
CA SER A 197 3.98 -5.72 -15.38
C SER A 197 4.75 -5.12 -16.55
N HIS A 198 6.04 -5.41 -16.64
CA HIS A 198 6.81 -5.07 -17.83
C HIS A 198 6.18 -5.75 -19.06
N ALA A 199 6.03 -4.99 -20.15
CA ALA A 199 5.47 -5.46 -21.42
C ALA A 199 6.46 -6.31 -22.22
#